data_AF-G5GC49-F1
#
_entry.id   AF-G5GC49-F1
#
_cell.length_a   1.000
_cell.length_b   1.000
_cell.length_c   1.000
_cell.angle_alpha   90.00
_cell.angle_beta   90.00
_cell.angle_gamma   90.00
#
_symmetry.space_group_name_H-M   'P 1'
#
loop_
_entity.id
_entity.type
_entity.pdbx_description
1 polymer ?
#
loop_
_entity_poly.entity_id
_entity_poly.type
_entity_poly.pdbx_seq_one_letter_code
_entity_poly.pdbx_strand_id
1 'polypeptide(L)' 'MVSLELRTECNGNIYRVFFIFDDGQIVVLFNGFQKKTRKTPNKEIEKALKIKEEYYAEKE' A
#
# COMPACT_ATOMS: atom_id res chain seq x y z
N MET A 1 -10.42 -1.33 -8.73
CA MET A 1 -10.29 -0.11 -7.93
C MET A 1 -9.53 -0.50 -6.67
N VAL A 2 -8.22 -0.29 -6.64
CA VAL A 2 -7.35 -0.79 -5.57
C VAL A 2 -7.37 0.20 -4.41
N SER A 3 -7.64 -0.35 -3.24
CA SER A 3 -7.15 -0.04 -1.89
C SER A 3 -6.59 1.35 -1.62
N LEU A 4 -7.13 1.96 -0.57
CA LEU A 4 -6.78 3.25 -0.01
C LEU A 4 -5.24 3.45 0.12
N GLU A 5 -4.76 4.62 -0.28
CA GLU A 5 -3.35 5.04 -0.21
C GLU A 5 -3.19 6.05 0.92
N LEU A 6 -2.27 5.81 1.85
CA LEU A 6 -1.86 6.81 2.84
C LEU A 6 -0.70 7.63 2.28
N ARG A 7 -0.87 8.96 2.31
CA ARG A 7 0.14 9.93 1.90
C ARG A 7 0.70 10.62 3.14
N THR A 8 2.01 10.53 3.34
CA THR A 8 2.70 11.19 4.44
C THR A 8 3.93 11.93 3.94
N GLU A 9 4.29 13.01 4.62
CA GLU A 9 5.51 13.78 4.37
C GLU A 9 6.45 13.65 5.56
N CYS A 10 7.72 13.33 5.31
CA CYS A 10 8.75 13.27 6.34
C CYS A 10 10.07 13.81 5.77
N ASN A 11 10.68 14.79 6.45
CA ASN A 11 11.92 15.44 6.04
C ASN A 11 11.90 15.93 4.57
N GLY A 12 10.77 16.52 4.13
CA GLY A 12 10.58 17.01 2.75
C GLY A 12 10.38 15.91 1.70
N ASN A 13 10.30 14.64 2.11
CA ASN A 13 10.05 13.51 1.24
C ASN A 13 8.59 13.04 1.38
N ILE A 14 7.94 12.83 0.24
CA ILE A 14 6.58 12.29 0.19
C ILE A 14 6.66 10.77 0.11
N TYR A 15 5.96 10.09 1.02
CA TYR A 15 5.82 8.65 1.03
C TYR A 15 4.39 8.24 0.75
N ARG A 16 4.25 7.11 0.06
CA ARG A 16 2.97 6.45 -0.19
C ARG A 16 3.03 5.08 0.43
N VAL A 17 2.05 4.77 1.26
CA VAL A 17 1.90 3.47 1.92
C VAL A 17 0.56 2.88 1.52
N PHE A 18 0.58 1.63 1.07
CA PHE A 18 -0.64 0.89 0.78
C PHE A 18 -1.17 0.21 2.04
N PHE A 19 -2.48 0.29 2.25
CA PHE A 19 -3.14 -0.38 3.35
C PHE A 19 -4.50 -0.94 2.91
N ILE A 20 -5.01 -1.86 3.72
CA ILE A 20 -6.35 -2.43 3.58
C ILE A 20 -7.08 -2.29 4.91
N PHE A 21 -8.40 -2.30 4.86
CA PHE A 21 -9.22 -2.47 6.05
C PHE A 21 -9.60 -3.94 6.17
N ASP A 22 -9.45 -4.47 7.38
CA ASP A 22 -9.83 -5.83 7.73
C ASP A 22 -10.59 -5.77 9.06
N ASP A 23 -11.86 -6.18 9.06
CA ASP A 23 -12.76 -6.14 10.23
C ASP A 23 -12.74 -4.80 11.02
N GLY A 24 -12.68 -3.68 10.29
CA GLY A 24 -12.64 -2.33 10.88
C GLY A 24 -11.27 -1.90 11.40
N GLN A 25 -10.24 -2.75 11.30
CA GLN A 25 -8.85 -2.47 11.64
C GLN A 25 -8.05 -2.08 10.39
N ILE A 26 -7.08 -1.19 10.55
CA ILE A 26 -6.17 -0.80 9.46
C ILE A 26 -5.02 -1.81 9.42
N VAL A 27 -4.91 -2.55 8.32
CA VAL A 27 -3.80 -3.45 8.04
C VAL A 27 -2.88 -2.77 7.04
N VAL A 28 -1.67 -2.47 7.47
CA VAL A 28 -0.65 -1.82 6.64
C VAL A 28 0.12 -2.87 5.87
N LEU A 29 0.11 -2.78 4.54
CA LEU A 29 0.93 -3.63 3.68
C LEU A 29 2.29 -2.93 3.50
N PHE A 30 3.40 -3.62 3.79
CA PHE A 30 4.76 -3.07 3.83
C PHE A 30 5.36 -2.67 2.45
N ASN A 31 4.56 -2.10 1.55
CA ASN A 31 5.02 -1.43 0.33
C ASN A 31 4.89 0.09 0.48
N GLY A 32 5.64 0.64 1.42
CA GLY A 32 5.87 2.08 1.52
C GLY A 32 6.98 2.49 0.56
N PHE A 33 6.72 3.41 -0.39
CA PHE A 33 7.76 3.91 -1.28
C PHE A 33 7.86 5.44 -1.25
N GLN A 34 9.09 5.93 -1.34
CA GLN A 34 9.36 7.36 -1.53
C GLN A 34 8.92 7.75 -2.94
N LYS A 35 8.14 8.82 -3.04
CA LYS A 35 7.68 9.38 -4.31
C LYS A 35 8.86 10.01 -5.06
N LYS A 36 9.55 9.20 -5.86
CA LYS A 36 10.57 9.67 -6.82
C LYS A 36 9.94 10.15 -8.14
N THR A 37 8.72 9.72 -8.43
CA THR A 37 7.99 10.06 -9.67
C THR A 37 6.53 10.45 -9.38
N ARG A 38 5.90 11.24 -10.28
CA ARG A 38 4.53 11.76 -10.09
C ARG A 38 3.47 10.65 -10.04
N LYS A 39 3.63 9.63 -10.88
CA LYS A 39 2.72 8.47 -10.98
C LYS A 39 3.24 7.33 -10.12
N THR A 40 2.32 6.61 -9.46
CA THR A 40 2.64 5.36 -8.77
C THR A 40 3.09 4.33 -9.83
N PRO A 41 4.27 3.71 -9.69
CA PRO A 41 4.69 2.66 -10.62
C PRO A 41 3.72 1.48 -10.58
N ASN A 42 3.30 0.97 -11.75
CA ASN A 42 2.35 -0.15 -11.84
C ASN A 42 2.84 -1.39 -11.08
N LYS A 43 4.16 -1.64 -11.08
CA LYS A 43 4.80 -2.73 -10.34
C LYS A 43 4.50 -2.70 -8.83
N GLU A 44 4.43 -1.51 -8.23
CA GLU A 44 4.11 -1.38 -6.80
C GLU A 44 2.62 -1.68 -6.53
N ILE A 45 1.74 -1.32 -7.48
CA ILE A 45 0.31 -1.61 -7.40
C ILE A 45 0.07 -3.12 -7.51
N GLU A 46 0.69 -3.77 -8.50
CA GLU A 46 0.62 -5.22 -8.69
C GLU A 46 1.16 -5.97 -7.47
N LYS A 47 2.27 -5.50 -6.89
CA LYS A 47 2.83 -6.08 -5.67
C LYS A 47 1.89 -5.92 -4.47
N ALA A 48 1.26 -4.76 -4.32
CA ALA A 48 0.28 -4.54 -3.24
C ALA A 48 -0.96 -5.43 -3.40
N LEU A 49 -1.41 -5.67 -4.64
CA LEU A 49 -2.50 -6.60 -4.93
C LEU A 49 -2.14 -8.04 -4.56
N LYS A 50 -0.95 -8.51 -4.96
CA LYS A 50 -0.47 -9.86 -4.63
C LYS A 50 -0.39 -10.10 -3.12
N ILE A 51 0.18 -9.15 -2.39
CA ILE A 51 0.28 -9.25 -0.91
C ILE A 51 -1.12 -9.23 -0.27
N LYS A 52 -2.06 -8.45 -0.81
CA LYS A 52 -3.44 -8.47 -0.33
C LYS A 52 -4.07 -9.85 -0.52
N GLU A 53 -3.92 -10.45 -1.70
CA GLU A 53 -4.46 -11.79 -1.99
C GLU A 53 -3.83 -12.85 -1.09
N GLU A 54 -2.51 -12.80 -0.90
CA GLU A 54 -1.78 -13.69 0.03
C GLU A 54 -2.29 -13.52 1.48
N TYR A 55 -2.47 -12.29 1.95
CA TYR A 55 -2.98 -12.01 3.29
C TYR A 55 -4.36 -12.63 3.56
N TYR A 56 -5.29 -12.51 2.60
CA TYR A 56 -6.62 -13.11 2.76
C TYR A 56 -6.61 -14.64 2.62
N ALA A 57 -5.71 -15.19 1.81
CA ALA A 57 -5.54 -16.64 1.67
C ALA A 57 -4.93 -17.29 2.91
N GLU A 58 -4.05 -16.60 3.64
CA GLU A 58 -3.48 -17.07 4.90
C GLU A 58 -4.39 -16.86 6.11
N LYS A 59 -5.37 -15.94 6.02
CA LYS A 59 -6.33 -15.66 7.10
C LYS A 59 -7.44 -16.73 7.19
N GLU A 60 -7.71 -17.46 6.10
CA GLU A 60 -8.60 -18.65 6.07
C GLU A 60 -7.94 -19.90 6.67
#